data_AF-A0A841H5M5-F1
#
_entry.id   AF-A0A841H5M5-F1
#
_cell.length_a   1.000
_cell.length_b   1.000
_cell.length_c   1.000
_cell.angle_alpha   90.00
_cell.angle_beta   90.00
_cell.angle_gamma   90.00
#
_symmetry.space_group_name_H-M   'P 1'
#
loop_
_entity.id
_entity.type
_entity.pdbx_description
1 polymer ?
#
loop_
_entity_poly.entity_id
_entity_poly.type
_entity_poly.pdbx_seq_one_letter_code
_entity_poly.pdbx_strand_id
1 'polypeptide(L)'
;MRSAFSGDEGGAGSPLRRILLALVLMGIAGLAAELVLLEHVDEWTQWVPFAALAAGLLSGVAVLLRPGRATLRVFQWAMLAFVIAGAAGVVLHLRGNLEFEREMDASLTGLALFWRALRGATPALAPGSLAHLGLIGLAVAYRHPAALSHTKEKS
;
A
#
# COMPACT_ATOMS: atom_id res chain seq x y z
N MET A 1 39.57 23.98 7.11
CA MET A 1 39.16 23.27 5.88
C MET A 1 38.29 22.06 6.27
N ARG A 2 36.96 22.26 6.27
CA ARG A 2 35.89 21.24 6.15
C ARG A 2 34.56 21.99 5.97
N SER A 3 34.49 22.64 4.81
CA SER A 3 33.27 23.03 4.14
C SER A 3 32.88 21.85 3.26
N ALA A 4 31.74 21.23 3.52
CA ALA A 4 30.90 20.51 2.54
C ALA A 4 29.85 19.67 3.29
N PHE A 5 28.85 20.33 3.88
CA PHE A 5 27.51 19.74 4.05
C PHE A 5 26.44 20.83 4.24
N SER A 6 26.65 21.99 3.60
CA SER A 6 25.56 22.92 3.32
C SER A 6 24.82 22.36 2.10
N GLY A 7 24.00 21.33 2.33
CA GLY A 7 22.97 20.93 1.39
C GLY A 7 21.91 22.03 1.36
N ASP A 8 22.16 23.02 0.52
CA ASP A 8 21.14 23.92 0.02
C ASP A 8 20.19 23.08 -0.87
N GLU A 9 19.09 22.60 -0.28
CA GLU A 9 18.00 21.95 -1.00
C GLU A 9 16.74 22.78 -0.78
N GLY A 10 16.72 23.95 -1.43
CA GLY A 10 15.53 24.78 -1.54
C GLY A 10 14.35 24.00 -2.13
N GLY A 11 13.27 23.91 -1.36
CA GLY A 11 11.90 23.74 -1.86
C GLY A 11 11.44 22.34 -2.33
N ALA A 12 12.33 21.41 -2.64
CA ALA A 12 11.95 20.09 -3.17
C ALA A 12 12.02 19.00 -2.09
N GLY A 13 10.90 18.30 -1.83
CA GLY A 13 10.91 17.12 -0.95
C GLY A 13 11.99 16.11 -1.36
N SER A 14 12.63 15.43 -0.39
CA SER A 14 13.86 14.67 -0.61
C SER A 14 13.76 13.70 -1.82
N PRO A 15 14.83 13.55 -2.64
CA PRO A 15 14.81 12.67 -3.81
C PRO A 15 14.32 11.25 -3.51
N LEU A 16 14.72 10.70 -2.36
CA LEU A 16 14.25 9.40 -1.87
C LEU A 16 12.72 9.36 -1.71
N ARG A 17 12.09 10.39 -1.12
CA ARG A 17 10.63 10.42 -0.96
C ARG A 17 9.91 10.43 -2.30
N ARG A 18 10.46 11.14 -3.29
CA ARG A 18 9.91 11.16 -4.66
C ARG A 18 9.99 9.79 -5.32
N ILE A 19 11.13 9.11 -5.18
CA ILE A 19 11.33 7.75 -5.70
C ILE A 19 10.36 6.78 -5.00
N LEU A 20 10.28 6.80 -3.68
CA LEU A 20 9.36 5.95 -2.93
C LEU A 20 7.89 6.22 -3.29
N LEU A 21 7.50 7.48 -3.46
CA LEU A 21 6.16 7.83 -3.92
C LEU A 21 5.89 7.32 -5.34
N ALA A 22 6.84 7.46 -6.26
CA ALA A 22 6.71 6.94 -7.62
C ALA A 22 6.58 5.41 -7.63
N LEU A 23 7.35 4.70 -6.80
CA LEU A 23 7.23 3.25 -6.62
C LEU A 23 5.88 2.85 -6.04
N VAL A 24 5.34 3.61 -5.08
CA VAL A 24 3.99 3.38 -4.55
C VAL A 24 2.93 3.56 -5.64
N LEU A 25 2.99 4.65 -6.42
CA LEU A 25 2.03 4.90 -7.49
C LEU A 25 2.10 3.85 -8.60
N MET A 26 3.31 3.45 -9.00
CA MET A 26 3.53 2.36 -9.94
C MET A 26 3.00 1.03 -9.39
N GLY A 27 3.27 0.72 -8.12
CA GLY A 27 2.78 -0.48 -7.46
C GLY A 27 1.25 -0.51 -7.37
N ILE A 28 0.60 0.63 -7.13
CA ILE A 28 -0.86 0.75 -7.16
C ILE A 28 -1.41 0.43 -8.54
N ALA A 29 -0.80 0.98 -9.60
CA ALA A 29 -1.22 0.70 -10.97
C ALA A 29 -1.04 -0.77 -11.36
N GLY A 30 0.10 -1.36 -10.99
CA GLY A 30 0.38 -2.78 -11.22
C GLY A 30 -0.60 -3.70 -10.48
N LEU A 31 -0.86 -3.42 -9.20
CA LEU A 31 -1.78 -4.22 -8.39
C LEU A 31 -3.24 -4.09 -8.86
N ALA A 32 -3.64 -2.89 -9.30
CA ALA A 32 -4.96 -2.69 -9.92
C ALA A 32 -5.09 -3.52 -11.22
N ALA A 33 -4.05 -3.54 -12.06
CA ALA A 33 -4.04 -4.36 -13.27
C ALA A 33 -4.09 -5.85 -12.93
N GLU A 34 -3.33 -6.33 -11.95
CA GLU A 34 -3.40 -7.72 -11.48
C GLU A 34 -4.82 -8.10 -11.01
N LEU A 35 -5.48 -7.25 -10.22
CA LEU A 35 -6.84 -7.51 -9.74
C LEU A 35 -7.86 -7.62 -10.89
N VAL A 36 -7.73 -6.79 -11.92
CA VAL A 36 -8.58 -6.87 -13.12
C VAL A 36 -8.29 -8.16 -13.90
N LEU A 37 -7.02 -8.51 -14.09
CA LEU A 37 -6.61 -9.72 -14.81
C LEU A 37 -6.99 -11.02 -14.08
N LEU A 38 -7.14 -10.94 -12.75
CA LEU A 38 -7.62 -12.04 -11.90
C LEU A 38 -9.14 -12.05 -11.73
N GLU A 39 -9.87 -11.19 -12.47
CA GLU A 39 -11.33 -11.08 -12.43
C GLU A 39 -11.86 -10.92 -10.99
N HIS A 40 -11.14 -10.17 -10.14
CA HIS A 40 -11.50 -9.98 -8.73
C HIS A 40 -12.67 -8.99 -8.56
N VAL A 41 -13.78 -9.23 -9.25
CA VAL A 41 -14.92 -8.31 -9.39
C VAL A 41 -16.29 -9.00 -9.22
N ASP A 42 -16.30 -10.30 -8.94
CA ASP A 42 -17.50 -11.15 -8.85
C ASP A 42 -18.38 -10.84 -7.62
N GLU A 43 -17.76 -10.45 -6.51
CA GLU A 43 -18.44 -10.20 -5.23
C GLU A 43 -18.26 -8.75 -4.78
N TRP A 44 -19.25 -8.18 -4.09
CA TRP A 44 -19.19 -6.77 -3.66
C TRP A 44 -17.98 -6.48 -2.75
N THR A 45 -17.57 -7.44 -1.94
CA THR A 45 -16.39 -7.31 -1.05
C THR A 45 -15.08 -7.21 -1.83
N GLN A 46 -15.02 -7.75 -3.05
CA GLN A 46 -13.84 -7.72 -3.90
C GLN A 46 -13.58 -6.32 -4.49
N TRP A 47 -14.56 -5.41 -4.41
CA TRP A 47 -14.40 -4.00 -4.78
C TRP A 47 -13.67 -3.15 -3.72
N VAL A 48 -13.55 -3.65 -2.48
CA VAL A 48 -12.82 -2.98 -1.40
C VAL A 48 -11.35 -2.66 -1.78
N PRO A 49 -10.54 -3.60 -2.29
CA PRO A 49 -9.18 -3.28 -2.72
C PRO A 49 -9.14 -2.24 -3.86
N PHE A 50 -10.10 -2.23 -4.79
CA PHE A 50 -10.16 -1.20 -5.84
C PHE A 50 -10.43 0.20 -5.28
N ALA A 51 -11.39 0.31 -4.36
CA ALA A 51 -11.69 1.58 -3.69
C ALA A 51 -10.48 2.08 -2.89
N ALA A 52 -9.78 1.18 -2.20
CA ALA A 52 -8.53 1.52 -1.51
C ALA A 52 -7.49 2.02 -2.52
N LEU A 53 -7.18 1.25 -3.57
CA LEU A 53 -6.20 1.60 -4.60
C LEU A 53 -6.49 2.96 -5.25
N ALA A 54 -7.76 3.25 -5.58
CA ALA A 54 -8.18 4.54 -6.09
C ALA A 54 -7.91 5.68 -5.08
N ALA A 55 -8.27 5.50 -3.80
CA ALA A 55 -8.00 6.48 -2.76
C ALA A 55 -6.48 6.72 -2.57
N GLY A 56 -5.68 5.66 -2.61
CA GLY A 56 -4.22 5.75 -2.55
C GLY A 56 -3.61 6.47 -3.75
N LEU A 57 -4.09 6.18 -4.96
CA LEU A 57 -3.64 6.83 -6.19
C LEU A 57 -3.94 8.33 -6.16
N LEU A 58 -5.20 8.70 -5.89
CA LEU A 58 -5.64 10.09 -5.88
C LEU A 58 -4.92 10.90 -4.80
N SER A 59 -4.81 10.37 -3.59
CA SER A 59 -4.11 11.04 -2.50
C SER A 59 -2.60 11.11 -2.72
N GLY A 60 -1.99 10.08 -3.32
CA GLY A 60 -0.57 10.08 -3.68
C GLY A 60 -0.24 11.09 -4.79
N VAL A 61 -1.08 11.19 -5.82
CA VAL A 61 -0.98 12.24 -6.85
C VAL A 61 -1.16 13.63 -6.23
N ALA A 62 -2.09 13.80 -5.28
CA ALA A 62 -2.25 15.07 -4.57
C ALA A 62 -0.99 15.44 -3.76
N VAL A 63 -0.33 14.47 -3.11
CA VAL A 63 0.97 14.69 -2.43
C VAL A 63 2.08 15.05 -3.42
N LEU A 64 2.11 14.40 -4.59
CA LEU A 64 3.11 14.67 -5.64
C LEU A 64 3.00 16.10 -6.18
N LEU A 65 1.77 16.56 -6.45
CA LEU A 65 1.51 17.87 -7.05
C LEU A 65 1.55 19.00 -6.03
N ARG A 66 1.06 18.77 -4.80
CA ARG A 66 0.91 19.81 -3.78
C ARG A 66 1.10 19.26 -2.37
N PRO A 67 2.35 18.99 -1.95
CA PRO A 67 2.62 18.45 -0.63
C PRO A 67 2.23 19.46 0.44
N GLY A 68 1.33 19.07 1.34
CA GLY A 68 0.85 19.89 2.44
C GLY A 68 0.26 19.04 3.56
N ARG A 69 -0.02 19.66 4.71
CA ARG A 69 -0.57 18.97 5.89
C ARG A 69 -1.81 18.14 5.55
N ALA A 70 -2.76 18.71 4.82
CA ALA A 70 -4.01 18.03 4.47
C ALA A 70 -3.79 16.86 3.50
N THR A 71 -3.06 17.07 2.39
CA THR A 71 -2.80 16.03 1.40
C THR A 71 -2.02 14.85 1.99
N LEU A 72 -1.04 15.14 2.85
CA LEU A 72 -0.29 14.12 3.58
C LEU A 72 -1.15 13.34 4.57
N ARG A 73 -2.05 14.00 5.31
CA ARG A 73 -2.95 13.30 6.26
C ARG A 73 -3.92 12.38 5.54
N VAL A 74 -4.50 12.82 4.43
CA VAL A 74 -5.37 11.97 3.60
C VAL A 74 -4.59 10.78 3.05
N PHE A 75 -3.39 11.01 2.53
CA PHE A 75 -2.52 9.94 2.04
C PHE A 75 -2.15 8.95 3.16
N GLN A 76 -1.81 9.42 4.36
CA GLN A 76 -1.54 8.55 5.51
C GLN A 76 -2.73 7.66 5.87
N TRP A 77 -3.95 8.21 5.89
CA TRP A 77 -5.15 7.40 6.14
C TRP A 77 -5.39 6.36 5.05
N ALA A 78 -5.18 6.72 3.77
CA ALA A 78 -5.27 5.77 2.67
C ALA A 78 -4.22 4.65 2.81
N MET A 79 -2.97 4.99 3.14
CA MET A 79 -1.91 4.00 3.33
C MET A 79 -2.15 3.12 4.58
N LEU A 80 -2.74 3.65 5.65
CA LEU A 80 -3.17 2.83 6.78
C LEU A 80 -4.30 1.87 6.38
N ALA A 81 -5.25 2.33 5.56
CA ALA A 81 -6.30 1.47 5.03
C ALA A 81 -5.71 0.34 4.17
N PHE A 82 -4.65 0.58 3.39
CA PHE A 82 -3.93 -0.47 2.65
C PHE A 82 -3.34 -1.53 3.58
N VAL A 83 -2.69 -1.11 4.66
CA VAL A 83 -2.11 -2.03 5.64
C VAL A 83 -3.20 -2.91 6.26
N ILE A 84 -4.30 -2.29 6.70
CA ILE A 84 -5.41 -3.02 7.35
C ILE A 84 -6.11 -3.96 6.36
N ALA A 85 -6.49 -3.44 5.19
CA ALA A 85 -7.19 -4.22 4.17
C ALA A 85 -6.30 -5.34 3.60
N GLY A 86 -5.02 -5.06 3.35
CA GLY A 86 -4.06 -6.05 2.87
C GLY A 86 -3.80 -7.16 3.90
N ALA A 87 -3.60 -6.81 5.18
CA ALA A 87 -3.44 -7.81 6.23
C ALA A 87 -4.71 -8.68 6.40
N ALA A 88 -5.89 -8.05 6.36
CA ALA A 88 -7.16 -8.77 6.39
C ALA A 88 -7.31 -9.69 5.16
N GLY A 89 -7.00 -9.20 3.96
CA GLY A 89 -7.08 -9.96 2.71
C GLY A 89 -6.17 -11.19 2.70
N VAL A 90 -4.93 -11.07 3.21
CA VAL A 90 -4.02 -12.21 3.38
C VAL A 90 -4.67 -13.30 4.24
N VAL A 91 -5.26 -12.92 5.38
CA VAL A 91 -5.92 -13.86 6.29
C VAL A 91 -7.13 -14.51 5.62
N LEU A 92 -7.98 -13.74 4.95
CA LEU A 92 -9.17 -14.26 4.29
C LEU A 92 -8.83 -15.23 3.15
N HIS A 93 -7.86 -14.88 2.29
CA HIS A 93 -7.44 -15.74 1.18
C HIS A 93 -6.76 -17.02 1.68
N LEU A 94 -5.90 -16.91 2.69
CA LEU A 94 -5.30 -18.11 3.30
C LEU A 94 -6.35 -19.02 3.93
N ARG A 95 -7.35 -18.47 4.63
CA ARG A 95 -8.44 -19.26 5.22
C ARG A 95 -9.24 -19.99 4.14
N GLY A 96 -9.64 -19.29 3.08
CA GLY A 96 -10.37 -19.91 1.96
C GLY A 96 -9.57 -21.03 1.30
N ASN A 97 -8.28 -20.81 1.03
CA ASN A 97 -7.44 -21.86 0.46
C ASN A 97 -7.23 -23.04 1.43
N LEU A 98 -7.11 -22.78 2.74
CA LEU A 98 -7.00 -23.84 3.75
C LEU A 98 -8.28 -24.69 3.87
N GLU A 99 -9.44 -24.10 3.64
CA GLU A 99 -10.73 -24.80 3.62
C GLU A 99 -10.83 -25.65 2.35
N PHE A 100 -10.58 -25.04 1.19
CA PHE A 100 -10.58 -25.72 -0.10
C PHE A 100 -9.62 -26.93 -0.14
N GLU A 101 -8.37 -26.77 0.31
CA GLU A 101 -7.41 -27.89 0.30
C GLU A 101 -7.82 -29.03 1.23
N ARG A 102 -8.52 -28.74 2.35
CA ARG A 102 -9.05 -29.80 3.24
C ARG A 102 -10.26 -30.50 2.66
N GLU A 103 -11.08 -29.81 1.89
CA GLU A 103 -12.19 -30.42 1.14
C GLU A 103 -11.66 -31.36 0.05
N MET A 104 -10.53 -31.01 -0.57
CA MET A 104 -9.86 -31.83 -1.59
C MET A 104 -9.11 -33.03 -0.99
N ASP A 105 -8.43 -32.84 0.14
CA ASP A 105 -7.72 -33.91 0.83
C ASP A 105 -7.67 -33.68 2.34
N ALA A 106 -8.55 -34.38 3.06
CA ALA A 106 -8.67 -34.29 4.51
C ALA A 106 -7.43 -34.80 5.28
N SER A 107 -6.49 -35.49 4.62
CA SER A 107 -5.25 -35.96 5.24
C SER A 107 -4.16 -34.89 5.29
N LEU A 108 -4.29 -33.80 4.53
CA LEU A 108 -3.33 -32.70 4.51
C LEU A 108 -3.28 -31.96 5.85
N THR A 109 -2.08 -31.87 6.43
CA THR A 109 -1.85 -31.18 7.71
C THR A 109 -0.51 -30.44 7.73
N GLY A 110 -0.29 -29.64 8.78
CA GLY A 110 0.98 -28.98 9.07
C GLY A 110 1.51 -28.10 7.94
N LEU A 111 2.82 -28.19 7.69
CA LEU A 111 3.49 -27.38 6.66
C LEU A 111 3.07 -27.74 5.23
N ALA A 112 2.72 -29.00 4.98
CA ALA A 112 2.27 -29.43 3.66
C ALA A 112 0.98 -28.71 3.27
N LEU A 113 -0.01 -28.70 4.18
CA LEU A 113 -1.25 -27.96 4.01
C LEU A 113 -0.98 -26.45 3.85
N PHE A 114 -0.13 -25.87 4.70
CA PHE A 114 0.20 -24.44 4.63
C PHE A 114 0.77 -24.04 3.26
N TRP A 115 1.76 -24.77 2.74
CA TRP A 115 2.37 -24.44 1.45
C TRP A 115 1.43 -24.66 0.27
N ARG A 116 0.47 -25.58 0.40
CA ARG A 116 -0.54 -25.82 -0.61
C ARG A 116 -1.55 -24.68 -0.62
N ALA A 117 -2.07 -24.31 0.56
CA ALA A 117 -2.97 -23.19 0.71
C ALA A 117 -2.33 -21.85 0.29
N LEU A 118 -1.04 -21.63 0.55
CA LEU A 118 -0.35 -20.41 0.10
C LEU A 118 -0.29 -20.30 -1.43
N ARG A 119 -0.23 -21.43 -2.13
CA ARG A 119 -0.23 -21.53 -3.60
C ARG A 119 -1.62 -21.84 -4.18
N GLY A 120 -2.65 -21.81 -3.33
CA GLY A 120 -4.01 -22.18 -3.68
C GLY A 120 -4.63 -21.19 -4.67
N ALA A 121 -5.84 -21.52 -5.11
CA ALA A 121 -6.54 -20.80 -6.18
C ALA A 121 -6.77 -19.31 -5.88
N THR A 122 -6.97 -18.92 -4.62
CA THR A 122 -7.11 -17.50 -4.25
C THR A 122 -5.75 -16.90 -3.90
N PRO A 123 -5.21 -15.93 -4.67
CA PRO A 123 -3.84 -15.46 -4.47
C PRO A 123 -3.69 -14.65 -3.19
N ALA A 124 -2.95 -15.13 -2.19
CA ALA A 124 -2.71 -14.40 -0.93
C ALA A 124 -1.60 -13.34 -1.04
N LEU A 125 -0.81 -13.34 -2.11
CA LEU A 125 0.31 -12.39 -2.28
C LEU A 125 -0.16 -10.99 -2.70
N ALA A 126 -1.23 -10.87 -3.51
CA ALA A 126 -1.81 -9.59 -3.91
C ALA A 126 -2.22 -8.72 -2.70
N PRO A 127 -3.00 -9.22 -1.71
CA PRO A 127 -3.28 -8.45 -0.51
C PRO A 127 -2.03 -8.20 0.36
N GLY A 128 -1.02 -9.08 0.31
CA GLY A 128 0.28 -8.83 0.93
C GLY A 128 1.01 -7.64 0.31
N SER A 129 1.02 -7.55 -1.02
CA SER A 129 1.55 -6.41 -1.77
C SER A 129 0.81 -5.11 -1.44
N LEU A 130 -0.52 -5.17 -1.27
CA LEU A 130 -1.31 -4.01 -0.83
C LEU A 130 -0.80 -3.48 0.53
N ALA A 131 -0.64 -4.37 1.51
CA ALA A 131 -0.12 -3.99 2.82
C ALA A 131 1.31 -3.42 2.74
N HIS A 132 2.17 -4.03 1.92
CA HIS A 132 3.53 -3.56 1.68
C HIS A 132 3.56 -2.14 1.08
N LEU A 133 2.74 -1.86 0.08
CA LEU A 133 2.61 -0.52 -0.50
C LEU A 133 2.15 0.50 0.54
N GLY A 134 1.21 0.13 1.42
CA GLY A 134 0.78 0.95 2.54
C GLY A 134 1.95 1.33 3.48
N LEU A 135 2.81 0.37 3.84
CA LEU A 135 3.98 0.63 4.68
C LEU A 135 5.00 1.57 4.00
N ILE A 136 5.28 1.36 2.70
CA ILE A 136 6.17 2.26 1.94
C ILE A 136 5.56 3.68 1.88
N GLY A 137 4.26 3.80 1.63
CA GLY A 137 3.58 5.09 1.60
C GLY A 137 3.61 5.80 2.95
N LEU A 138 3.44 5.09 4.07
CA LEU A 138 3.63 5.68 5.40
C LEU A 138 5.07 6.18 5.61
N ALA A 139 6.08 5.49 5.08
CA ALA A 139 7.46 5.97 5.10
C ALA A 139 7.66 7.26 4.28
N VAL A 140 6.98 7.39 3.13
CA VAL A 140 6.96 8.65 2.34
C VAL A 140 6.43 9.82 3.17
N ALA A 141 5.38 9.60 3.98
CA ALA A 141 4.77 10.64 4.81
C ALA A 141 5.49 10.86 6.15
N TYR A 142 6.36 9.94 6.58
CA TYR A 142 7.01 9.99 7.89
C TYR A 142 7.91 11.23 8.04
N ARG A 143 7.63 12.08 9.03
CA ARG A 143 8.33 13.35 9.27
C ARG A 143 8.49 14.21 8.02
N HIS A 144 7.46 14.24 7.17
CA HIS A 144 7.50 15.02 5.93
C HIS A 144 7.58 16.54 6.26
N PRO A 145 8.51 17.32 5.66
CA PRO A 145 8.70 18.74 5.98
C PRO A 145 7.43 19.58 5.86
N ALA A 146 6.64 19.36 4.80
CA ALA A 146 5.37 20.05 4.58
C ALA A 146 4.27 19.76 5.62
N ALA A 147 4.44 18.72 6.46
CA ALA A 147 3.56 18.47 7.61
C ALA A 147 4.05 19.17 8.89
N LEU A 148 5.35 19.45 8.97
CA LEU A 148 6.01 20.04 10.13
C LEU A 148 6.12 21.57 10.03
N SER A 149 6.07 22.13 8.83
CA SER A 149 6.01 23.57 8.63
C SER A 149 4.77 24.15 9.33
N HIS A 150 4.99 24.87 10.43
CA HIS A 150 3.96 25.70 11.03
C HIS A 150 3.57 26.78 10.03
N THR A 151 2.27 26.92 9.78
CA THR A 151 1.71 28.09 9.12
C THR A 151 2.09 29.32 9.96
N LYS A 152 3.19 30.01 9.61
CA LYS A 152 3.42 31.38 10.05
C LYS A 152 2.53 32.27 9.20
N GLU A 153 1.30 32.49 9.63
CA GLU A 153 0.45 33.59 9.19
C GLU A 153 -0.37 34.04 10.41
N LYS A 154 -0.50 35.31 10.80
CA LYS A 154 0.06 36.61 10.40
C LYS A 154 0.04 37.48 11.67
N SER A 155 0.97 38.43 11.75
CA SER A 155 0.98 39.50 12.78
C SER A 155 -0.21 40.43 12.65
#